data_AF-A0A2V6R604-F1
#
_entry.id   AF-A0A2V6R604-F1
#
_cell.length_a   1.000
_cell.length_b   1.000
_cell.length_c   1.000
_cell.angle_alpha   90.00
_cell.angle_beta   90.00
_cell.angle_gamma   90.00
#
_symmetry.space_group_name_H-M   'P 1'
#
loop_
_entity.id
_entity.type
_entity.pdbx_description
1 polymer ?
#
loop_
_entity_poly.entity_id
_entity_poly.type
_entity_poly.pdbx_seq_one_letter_code
_entity_poly.pdbx_strand_id
1 'polypeptide(L)'
;MFRSRLAIKIGLLIVVVLIIGFGVSTLVTIQRESAALVEQNKTAARRLTATLVASIEGAMLQGRPDVTRMMLKELKASSPVVEFMVYRRNGVEAFTDLATANQVMKTGNLSKEVMENLARMQRAPGATMSGPLFQQALDTLTTQESVTREGGATFFTLHHPIRNREACQDCHGS
;
A
#
# COMPACT_ATOMS: atom_id res chain seq x y z
N MET A 1 29.20 -1.96 -63.53
CA MET A 1 28.42 -2.98 -62.78
C MET A 1 29.00 -3.35 -61.41
N PHE A 2 30.33 -3.44 -61.23
CA PHE A 2 30.95 -3.79 -59.93
C PHE A 2 30.66 -2.79 -58.78
N ARG A 3 30.68 -1.48 -59.06
CA ARG A 3 30.38 -0.43 -58.06
C ARG A 3 28.98 -0.54 -57.46
N SER A 4 27.98 -0.93 -58.26
CA SER A 4 26.58 -1.01 -57.82
C SER A 4 26.34 -2.21 -56.90
N ARG A 5 26.97 -3.36 -57.17
CA ARG A 5 26.92 -4.54 -56.28
C ARG A 5 27.61 -4.29 -54.94
N LEU A 6 28.71 -3.53 -54.91
CA LEU A 6 29.41 -3.19 -53.68
C LEU A 6 28.59 -2.20 -52.82
N ALA A 7 28.00 -1.18 -53.46
CA ALA A 7 27.13 -0.21 -52.77
C ALA A 7 25.91 -0.89 -52.12
N ILE A 8 25.29 -1.86 -52.80
CA ILE A 8 24.17 -2.63 -52.24
C ILE A 8 24.61 -3.45 -51.03
N LYS A 9 25.75 -4.14 -51.09
CA LYS A 9 26.28 -4.93 -49.96
C LYS A 9 26.56 -4.06 -48.72
N ILE A 10 27.18 -2.90 -48.94
CA ILE A 10 27.49 -1.96 -47.85
C ILE A 10 26.19 -1.37 -47.28
N GLY A 11 25.26 -0.94 -48.13
CA GLY A 11 23.96 -0.42 -47.69
C GLY A 11 23.16 -1.46 -46.89
N LEU A 12 23.14 -2.71 -47.34
CA LEU A 12 22.47 -3.81 -46.64
C LEU A 12 23.12 -4.09 -45.29
N LEU A 13 24.46 -4.08 -45.21
CA LEU A 13 25.19 -4.22 -43.96
C LEU A 13 24.85 -3.10 -42.97
N ILE A 14 24.82 -1.84 -43.43
CA ILE A 14 24.44 -0.70 -42.59
C ILE A 14 23.01 -0.86 -42.07
N VAL A 15 22.05 -1.23 -42.92
CA VAL A 15 20.65 -1.45 -42.50
C VAL A 15 20.55 -2.57 -41.47
N VAL A 16 21.26 -3.68 -41.66
CA VAL A 16 21.27 -4.80 -40.70
C VAL A 16 21.85 -4.36 -39.36
N VAL A 17 22.98 -3.66 -39.36
CA VAL A 17 23.61 -3.16 -38.12
C VAL A 17 22.70 -2.14 -37.43
N LEU A 18 22.01 -1.28 -38.18
CA LEU A 18 21.04 -0.34 -37.60
C LEU A 18 19.85 -1.06 -36.98
N ILE A 19 19.24 -2.04 -37.65
CA ILE A 19 18.12 -2.80 -37.11
C ILE A 19 18.52 -3.55 -35.84
N ILE A 20 19.70 -4.19 -35.83
CA ILE A 20 20.18 -4.92 -34.65
C ILE A 20 20.50 -3.95 -33.52
N GLY A 21 21.25 -2.88 -33.80
CA GLY A 21 21.65 -1.89 -32.79
C GLY A 21 20.44 -1.19 -32.17
N PHE A 22 19.51 -0.73 -33.00
CA PHE A 22 18.30 -0.06 -32.53
C PHE A 22 17.35 -1.05 -31.85
N GLY A 23 17.13 -2.23 -32.44
CA GLY A 23 16.26 -3.26 -31.88
C GLY A 23 16.71 -3.73 -30.49
N VAL A 24 18.00 -4.04 -30.32
CA VAL A 24 18.55 -4.42 -29.01
C VAL A 24 18.44 -3.25 -28.02
N SER A 25 18.77 -2.03 -28.44
CA SER A 25 18.68 -0.84 -27.58
C SER A 25 17.25 -0.56 -27.10
N THR A 26 16.27 -0.65 -27.99
CA THR A 26 14.86 -0.45 -27.65
C THR A 26 14.36 -1.52 -26.67
N LEU A 27 14.69 -2.81 -26.89
CA LEU A 27 14.28 -3.88 -25.98
C LEU A 27 14.87 -3.71 -24.58
N VAL A 28 16.16 -3.37 -24.48
CA VAL A 28 16.82 -3.11 -23.19
C VAL A 28 16.20 -1.89 -22.50
N THR A 29 15.91 -0.83 -23.26
CA THR A 29 15.28 0.38 -22.73
C THR A 29 13.90 0.08 -22.17
N ILE A 30 13.06 -0.66 -22.90
CA ILE A 30 11.70 -1.04 -22.45
C ILE A 30 11.76 -1.84 -21.15
N GLN A 31 12.68 -2.81 -21.03
CA GLN A 31 12.81 -3.60 -19.80
C GLN A 31 13.20 -2.71 -18.61
N ARG A 32 14.14 -1.78 -18.81
CA ARG A 32 14.57 -0.84 -17.77
C ARG A 32 13.47 0.11 -17.35
N GLU A 33 12.74 0.69 -18.31
CA GLU A 33 11.60 1.56 -18.04
C GLU A 33 10.49 0.82 -17.29
N SER A 34 10.18 -0.42 -17.68
CA SER A 34 9.18 -1.23 -16.98
C SER A 34 9.57 -1.50 -15.52
N ALA A 35 10.84 -1.84 -15.27
CA ALA A 35 11.35 -2.06 -13.93
C ALA A 35 11.34 -0.76 -13.11
N ALA A 36 11.71 0.36 -13.73
CA ALA A 36 11.68 1.68 -13.08
C ALA A 36 10.26 2.10 -12.69
N LEU A 37 9.28 1.88 -13.57
CA LEU A 37 7.86 2.17 -13.28
C LEU A 37 7.33 1.32 -12.12
N VAL A 38 7.71 0.03 -12.05
CA VAL A 38 7.33 -0.84 -10.92
C VAL A 38 7.91 -0.31 -9.62
N GLU A 39 9.20 0.06 -9.58
CA GLU A 39 9.81 0.56 -8.35
C GLU A 39 9.27 1.94 -7.94
N GLN A 40 8.92 2.78 -8.92
CA GLN A 40 8.25 4.06 -8.67
C GLN A 40 6.88 3.84 -8.02
N ASN A 41 6.09 2.88 -8.53
CA ASN A 41 4.79 2.52 -7.94
C ASN A 41 4.93 1.97 -6.52
N LYS A 42 5.93 1.11 -6.25
CA LYS A 42 6.22 0.63 -4.89
C LYS A 42 6.58 1.78 -3.95
N THR A 43 7.41 2.71 -4.41
CA THR A 43 7.80 3.89 -3.62
C THR A 43 6.59 4.79 -3.33
N ALA A 44 5.70 4.99 -4.30
CA ALA A 44 4.45 5.72 -4.10
C ALA A 44 3.55 5.04 -3.06
N ALA A 45 3.40 3.71 -3.13
CA ALA A 45 2.63 2.94 -2.15
C ALA A 45 3.21 3.04 -0.72
N ARG A 46 4.54 2.96 -0.57
CA ARG A 46 5.22 3.16 0.73
C ARG A 46 4.95 4.55 1.30
N ARG A 47 5.06 5.59 0.47
CA ARG A 47 4.80 6.98 0.88
C ARG A 47 3.36 7.19 1.28
N LEU A 48 2.41 6.71 0.47
CA LEU A 48 0.99 6.77 0.79
C LEU A 48 0.70 6.08 2.12
N THR A 49 1.23 4.88 2.33
CA THR A 49 1.09 4.15 3.59
C THR A 49 1.59 4.96 4.77
N ALA A 50 2.78 5.55 4.68
CA ALA A 50 3.33 6.40 5.73
C ALA A 50 2.46 7.63 6.02
N THR A 51 1.94 8.30 4.99
CA THR A 51 1.04 9.45 5.14
C THR A 51 -0.28 9.04 5.80
N LEU A 52 -0.86 7.91 5.40
CA LEU A 52 -2.11 7.41 5.98
C LEU A 52 -1.93 7.01 7.45
N VAL A 53 -0.83 6.34 7.78
CA VAL A 53 -0.51 5.98 9.17
C VAL A 53 -0.33 7.24 10.02
N ALA A 54 0.39 8.25 9.52
CA ALA A 54 0.55 9.52 10.23
C ALA A 54 -0.80 10.25 10.43
N SER A 55 -1.71 10.20 9.44
CA SER A 55 -3.06 10.76 9.56
C SER A 55 -3.91 10.02 10.59
N ILE A 56 -3.82 8.67 10.61
CA ILE A 56 -4.49 7.84 11.63
C ILE A 56 -3.95 8.17 13.02
N GLU A 57 -2.63 8.21 13.20
CA GLU A 57 -1.99 8.57 14.48
C GLU A 57 -2.46 9.96 14.93
N GLY A 58 -2.44 10.96 14.04
CA GLY A 58 -2.91 12.31 14.33
C GLY A 58 -4.39 12.36 14.76
N ALA A 59 -5.27 11.65 14.06
CA ALA A 59 -6.68 11.57 14.42
C ALA A 59 -6.90 10.85 15.76
N MET A 60 -6.14 9.79 16.06
CA MET A 60 -6.22 9.10 17.36
C MET A 60 -5.74 10.01 18.51
N LEU A 61 -4.63 10.73 18.33
CA LEU A 61 -4.11 11.66 19.35
C LEU A 61 -5.08 12.81 19.65
N GLN A 62 -5.91 13.19 18.67
CA GLN A 62 -6.97 14.19 18.84
C GLN A 62 -8.26 13.60 19.43
N GLY A 63 -8.30 12.29 19.72
CA GLY A 63 -9.51 11.61 20.20
C GLY A 63 -10.63 11.56 19.14
N ARG A 64 -10.26 11.60 17.85
CA ARG A 64 -11.15 11.69 16.67
C ARG A 64 -11.10 10.43 15.79
N PRO A 65 -11.42 9.23 16.31
CA PRO A 65 -11.41 8.00 15.52
C PRO A 65 -12.47 7.96 14.41
N ASP A 66 -13.48 8.83 14.48
CA ASP A 66 -14.49 9.06 13.44
C ASP A 66 -13.88 9.62 12.15
N VAL A 67 -12.86 10.48 12.25
CA VAL A 67 -12.13 11.03 11.08
C VAL A 67 -11.46 9.91 10.30
N THR A 68 -10.78 9.02 11.01
CA THR A 68 -10.12 7.86 10.40
C THR A 68 -11.12 6.99 9.64
N ARG A 69 -12.32 6.74 10.20
CA ARG A 69 -13.36 5.96 9.50
C ARG A 69 -13.79 6.62 8.18
N MET A 70 -14.01 7.93 8.20
CA MET A 70 -14.39 8.67 7.00
C MET A 70 -13.27 8.62 5.95
N MET A 71 -12.03 8.87 6.36
CA MET A 71 -10.86 8.79 5.48
C MET A 71 -10.73 7.40 4.83
N LEU A 72 -10.85 6.32 5.62
CA LEU A 72 -10.80 4.95 5.09
C LEU A 72 -11.91 4.68 4.07
N LYS A 73 -13.11 5.21 4.31
CA LYS A 73 -14.24 5.08 3.39
C LYS A 73 -14.00 5.83 2.09
N GLU A 74 -13.48 7.04 2.15
CA GLU A 74 -13.16 7.87 0.98
C GLU A 74 -12.04 7.27 0.14
N LEU A 75 -10.99 6.75 0.78
CA LEU A 75 -9.89 6.07 0.08
C LEU A 75 -10.38 4.85 -0.70
N LYS A 76 -11.27 4.03 -0.12
CA LYS A 76 -11.88 2.90 -0.83
C LYS A 76 -12.73 3.33 -2.04
N ALA A 77 -13.27 4.55 -2.02
CA ALA A 77 -14.13 5.06 -3.10
C ALA A 77 -13.37 5.79 -4.23
N SER A 78 -12.21 6.37 -3.94
CA SER A 78 -11.56 7.36 -4.82
C SER A 78 -10.13 7.02 -5.25
N SER A 79 -9.53 5.96 -4.70
CA SER A 79 -8.11 5.66 -4.90
C SER A 79 -7.87 4.53 -5.91
N PRO A 80 -6.77 4.57 -6.70
CA PRO A 80 -6.30 3.42 -7.47
C PRO A 80 -5.75 2.28 -6.60
N VAL A 81 -5.71 2.47 -5.27
CA VAL A 81 -5.36 1.41 -4.31
C VAL A 81 -6.47 0.36 -4.32
N VAL A 82 -6.10 -0.85 -4.73
CA VAL A 82 -7.00 -2.02 -4.79
C VAL A 82 -7.65 -2.26 -3.44
N GLU A 83 -6.86 -2.21 -2.37
CA GLU A 83 -7.37 -2.41 -1.02
C GLU A 83 -6.50 -1.71 0.04
N PHE A 84 -7.15 -1.07 1.00
CA PHE A 84 -6.52 -0.54 2.21
C PHE A 84 -7.37 -0.91 3.41
N MET A 85 -6.79 -1.66 4.34
CA MET A 85 -7.45 -2.15 5.54
C MET A 85 -6.54 -1.98 6.74
N VAL A 86 -7.15 -1.61 7.87
CA VAL A 86 -6.46 -1.57 9.16
C VAL A 86 -6.93 -2.76 9.96
N TYR A 87 -6.00 -3.51 10.54
CA TYR A 87 -6.29 -4.69 11.34
C TYR A 87 -5.83 -4.49 12.78
N ARG A 88 -6.61 -5.04 13.71
CA ARG A 88 -6.17 -5.24 15.10
C ARG A 88 -5.09 -6.33 15.14
N ARG A 89 -4.35 -6.40 16.25
CA ARG A 89 -3.32 -7.45 16.48
C ARG A 89 -3.86 -8.88 16.35
N ASN A 90 -5.17 -9.07 16.57
CA ASN A 90 -5.85 -10.36 16.43
C ASN A 90 -6.33 -10.66 14.99
N GLY A 91 -5.96 -9.83 14.01
CA GLY A 91 -6.32 -10.03 12.60
C GLY A 91 -7.73 -9.56 12.23
N VAL A 92 -8.54 -9.06 13.17
CA VAL A 92 -9.88 -8.55 12.85
C VAL A 92 -9.80 -7.09 12.39
N GLU A 93 -10.50 -6.75 11.31
CA GLU A 93 -10.54 -5.38 10.77
C GLU A 93 -10.91 -4.37 11.88
N ALA A 94 -10.12 -3.32 11.99
CA ALA A 94 -10.31 -2.20 12.90
C ALA A 94 -11.29 -1.19 12.30
N PHE A 95 -11.82 -0.28 13.15
CA PHE A 95 -12.73 0.80 12.73
C PHE A 95 -14.05 0.34 12.08
N THR A 96 -14.46 -0.92 12.33
CA THR A 96 -15.72 -1.50 11.83
C THR A 96 -16.76 -1.63 12.95
N ASP A 97 -16.31 -2.05 14.12
CA ASP A 97 -17.13 -2.25 15.32
C ASP A 97 -16.80 -1.21 16.41
N LEU A 98 -17.44 -1.32 17.58
CA LEU A 98 -17.11 -0.50 18.75
C LEU A 98 -16.15 -1.17 19.73
N ALA A 99 -15.56 -2.32 19.42
CA ALA A 99 -14.77 -3.08 20.39
C ALA A 99 -13.59 -2.27 20.94
N THR A 100 -12.81 -1.65 20.05
CA THR A 100 -11.68 -0.77 20.44
C THR A 100 -12.17 0.49 21.16
N ALA A 101 -13.24 1.11 20.69
CA ALA A 101 -13.79 2.32 21.31
C ALA A 101 -14.30 2.05 22.74
N ASN A 102 -14.95 0.92 22.95
CA ASN A 102 -15.40 0.46 24.27
C ASN A 102 -14.22 0.14 25.20
N GLN A 103 -13.10 -0.37 24.66
CA GLN A 103 -11.89 -0.59 25.45
C GLN A 103 -11.27 0.74 25.86
N VAL A 104 -11.11 1.67 24.91
CA VAL A 104 -10.56 3.01 25.17
C VAL A 104 -11.46 3.81 26.10
N MET A 105 -12.79 3.68 26.07
CA MET A 105 -13.68 4.37 27.01
C MET A 105 -13.46 3.94 28.47
N LYS A 106 -13.00 2.70 28.70
CA LYS A 106 -12.72 2.22 30.05
C LYS A 106 -11.41 2.77 30.61
N THR A 107 -10.45 3.10 29.75
CA THR A 107 -9.10 3.51 30.12
C THR A 107 -8.80 4.99 29.85
N GLY A 108 -9.56 5.63 28.97
CA GLY A 108 -9.31 6.97 28.45
C GLY A 108 -10.59 7.80 28.24
N ASN A 109 -10.39 9.03 27.79
CA ASN A 109 -11.41 10.09 27.83
C ASN A 109 -12.12 10.31 26.48
N LEU A 110 -12.76 9.27 25.94
CA LEU A 110 -13.54 9.40 24.69
C LEU A 110 -14.88 10.10 24.95
N SER A 111 -15.21 11.15 24.19
CA SER A 111 -16.46 11.88 24.38
C SER A 111 -17.69 11.06 23.95
N LYS A 112 -18.85 11.35 24.56
CA LYS A 112 -20.13 10.71 24.20
C LYS A 112 -20.51 10.95 22.74
N GLU A 113 -20.27 12.16 22.24
CA GLU A 113 -20.54 12.53 20.85
C GLU A 113 -19.73 11.68 19.86
N VAL A 114 -18.43 11.48 20.12
CA VAL A 114 -17.59 10.61 19.29
C VAL A 114 -18.12 9.18 19.29
N MET A 115 -18.54 8.66 20.44
CA MET A 115 -19.13 7.32 20.53
C MET A 115 -20.41 7.17 19.72
N GLU A 116 -21.31 8.16 19.78
CA GLU A 116 -22.52 8.18 18.96
C GLU A 116 -22.20 8.22 17.47
N ASN A 117 -21.22 9.02 17.06
CA ASN A 117 -20.74 9.07 15.68
C ASN A 117 -20.19 7.72 15.22
N LEU A 118 -19.37 7.06 16.04
CA LEU A 118 -18.85 5.72 15.76
C LEU A 118 -19.95 4.66 15.69
N ALA A 119 -20.98 4.77 16.53
CA ALA A 119 -22.11 3.86 16.54
C ALA A 119 -22.90 3.92 15.22
N ARG A 120 -23.12 5.13 14.69
CA ARG A 120 -23.79 5.32 13.38
C ARG A 120 -22.97 4.79 12.20
N MET A 121 -21.66 4.62 12.37
CA MET A 121 -20.74 4.11 11.34
C MET A 121 -20.35 2.64 11.54
N GLN A 122 -21.05 1.90 12.40
CA GLN A 122 -20.78 0.48 12.59
C GLN A 122 -21.09 -0.31 11.32
N ARG A 123 -20.28 -1.35 11.08
CA ARG A 123 -20.51 -2.36 10.06
C ARG A 123 -19.85 -3.67 10.46
N ALA A 124 -20.22 -4.75 9.79
CA ALA A 124 -19.51 -6.01 9.94
C ALA A 124 -18.02 -5.84 9.53
N PRO A 125 -17.08 -6.46 10.28
CA PRO A 125 -15.71 -6.61 9.83
C PRO A 125 -15.65 -7.36 8.50
N GLY A 126 -14.71 -6.97 7.63
CA GLY A 126 -14.37 -7.72 6.43
C GLY A 126 -13.61 -9.02 6.73
N ALA A 127 -12.91 -9.54 5.72
CA ALA A 127 -12.09 -10.74 5.87
C ALA A 127 -11.03 -10.54 6.96
N THR A 128 -10.86 -11.55 7.82
CA THR A 128 -9.81 -11.57 8.83
C THR A 128 -8.44 -11.71 8.18
N MET A 129 -7.49 -10.90 8.62
CA MET A 129 -6.10 -11.02 8.18
C MET A 129 -5.37 -12.08 8.99
N SER A 130 -4.77 -13.02 8.29
CA SER A 130 -3.89 -14.04 8.85
C SER A 130 -2.82 -14.38 7.82
N GLY A 131 -1.65 -14.80 8.28
CA GLY A 131 -0.57 -15.24 7.39
C GLY A 131 0.81 -14.92 7.94
N PRO A 132 1.86 -15.52 7.35
CA PRO A 132 3.22 -15.40 7.87
C PRO A 132 3.74 -13.96 7.82
N LEU A 133 3.45 -13.20 6.76
CA LEU A 133 3.91 -11.80 6.64
C LEU A 133 3.16 -10.86 7.58
N PHE A 134 1.88 -11.11 7.84
CA PHE A 134 1.13 -10.36 8.85
C PHE A 134 1.71 -10.60 10.24
N GLN A 135 1.95 -11.87 10.58
CA GLN A 135 2.52 -12.23 11.88
C GLN A 135 3.94 -11.68 12.04
N GLN A 136 4.77 -11.82 11.01
CA GLN A 136 6.12 -11.26 11.00
C GLN A 136 6.10 -9.73 11.19
N ALA A 137 5.17 -9.01 10.55
CA ALA A 137 5.02 -7.57 10.75
C ALA A 137 4.69 -7.21 12.21
N LEU A 138 3.87 -8.02 12.88
CA LEU A 138 3.54 -7.84 14.29
C LEU A 138 4.72 -8.16 15.21
N ASP A 139 5.48 -9.22 14.91
CA ASP A 139 6.57 -9.70 15.75
C ASP A 139 7.82 -8.80 15.63
N THR A 140 8.17 -8.37 14.42
CA THR A 140 9.37 -7.56 14.17
C THR A 140 9.11 -6.06 14.26
N LEU A 141 7.84 -5.64 14.21
CA LEU A 141 7.43 -4.24 14.09
C LEU A 141 8.09 -3.54 12.89
N THR A 142 8.37 -4.30 11.83
CA THR A 142 8.87 -3.80 10.54
C THR A 142 7.91 -4.13 9.41
N THR A 143 7.85 -3.23 8.42
CA THR A 143 7.01 -3.41 7.23
C THR A 143 7.41 -4.68 6.49
N GLN A 144 6.44 -5.53 6.17
CA GLN A 144 6.63 -6.68 5.29
C GLN A 144 6.03 -6.38 3.92
N GLU A 145 6.77 -6.68 2.86
CA GLU A 145 6.36 -6.42 1.49
C GLU A 145 6.24 -7.74 0.72
N SER A 146 5.23 -7.86 -0.12
CA SER A 146 5.10 -8.99 -1.03
C SER A 146 4.60 -8.55 -2.40
N VAL A 147 4.99 -9.32 -3.41
CA VAL A 147 4.46 -9.19 -4.76
C VAL A 147 3.79 -10.51 -5.11
N THR A 148 2.47 -10.48 -5.29
CA THR A 148 1.69 -11.65 -5.69
C THR A 148 1.15 -11.44 -7.10
N ARG A 149 0.92 -12.54 -7.81
CA ARG A 149 0.30 -12.52 -9.14
C ARG A 149 -1.00 -13.29 -9.09
N GLU A 150 -2.11 -12.60 -9.26
CA GLU A 150 -3.45 -13.15 -9.17
C GLU A 150 -4.29 -12.68 -10.36
N GLY A 151 -5.01 -13.60 -11.02
CA GLY A 151 -5.87 -13.24 -12.16
C GLY A 151 -5.13 -12.59 -13.34
N GLY A 152 -3.82 -12.80 -13.48
CA GLY A 152 -2.99 -12.16 -14.51
C GLY A 152 -2.45 -10.78 -14.13
N ALA A 153 -2.95 -10.17 -13.04
CA ALA A 153 -2.47 -8.91 -12.49
C ALA A 153 -1.39 -9.15 -11.41
N THR A 154 -0.50 -8.18 -11.25
CA THR A 154 0.53 -8.19 -10.20
C THR A 154 0.12 -7.22 -9.10
N PHE A 155 0.01 -7.72 -7.88
CA PHE A 155 -0.32 -6.93 -6.69
C PHE A 155 0.93 -6.73 -5.84
N PHE A 156 1.08 -5.52 -5.32
CA PHE A 156 2.11 -5.19 -4.33
C PHE A 156 1.41 -4.91 -3.00
N THR A 157 1.70 -5.74 -2.01
CA THR A 157 1.04 -5.70 -0.70
C THR A 157 2.03 -5.30 0.38
N LEU A 158 1.64 -4.35 1.22
CA LEU A 158 2.41 -3.84 2.35
C LEU A 158 1.68 -4.18 3.66
N HIS A 159 2.32 -4.97 4.52
CA HIS A 159 1.90 -5.14 5.91
C HIS A 159 2.71 -4.17 6.77
N HIS A 160 2.13 -3.00 7.04
CA HIS A 160 2.78 -1.95 7.83
C HIS A 160 2.29 -1.96 9.29
N PRO A 161 3.14 -2.24 10.28
CA PRO A 161 2.74 -2.25 11.67
C PRO A 161 2.62 -0.82 12.22
N ILE A 162 1.47 -0.51 12.82
CA ILE A 162 1.28 0.75 13.58
C ILE A 162 1.81 0.53 15.00
N ARG A 163 2.86 1.27 15.37
CA ARG A 163 3.54 1.09 16.65
C ARG A 163 2.79 1.78 17.78
N ASN A 164 2.64 1.07 18.89
CA ASN A 164 2.08 1.62 20.13
C ASN A 164 3.12 2.51 20.85
N ARG A 165 3.33 3.73 20.33
CA ARG A 165 4.25 4.70 20.92
C ARG A 165 3.71 5.20 22.26
N GLU A 166 4.55 5.85 23.05
CA GLU A 166 4.19 6.40 24.38
C GLU A 166 2.87 7.18 24.35
N ALA A 167 2.70 8.10 23.40
CA ALA A 167 1.47 8.89 23.25
C ALA A 167 0.21 8.07 22.90
N CYS A 168 0.34 6.82 22.46
CA CYS A 168 -0.77 5.91 22.20
C CYS A 168 -1.19 5.12 23.44
N GLN A 169 -0.29 4.96 24.41
CA GLN A 169 -0.45 4.08 25.57
C GLN A 169 -1.50 4.61 26.55
N ASP A 170 -1.69 5.94 26.60
CA ASP A 170 -2.72 6.60 27.40
C ASP A 170 -4.13 6.05 27.13
N CYS A 171 -4.38 5.63 25.89
CA CYS A 171 -5.66 5.08 25.46
C CYS A 171 -5.61 3.56 25.22
N HIS A 172 -4.51 3.06 24.65
CA HIS A 172 -4.40 1.68 24.17
C HIS A 172 -3.68 0.72 25.12
N GLY A 173 -3.15 1.20 26.26
CA GLY A 173 -2.31 0.42 27.15
C GLY A 173 -0.91 0.19 26.58
N SER A 174 -0.03 -0.53 27.28
CA SER A 174 1.33 -0.88 26.82
C SER A 174 1.40 -2.16 25.99
#